data_AF-A0ABD3Z501-F1
#
_entry.id   AF-A0ABD3Z501-F1
#
_cell.length_a   1.000
_cell.length_b   1.000
_cell.length_c   1.000
_cell.angle_alpha   90.00
_cell.angle_beta   90.00
_cell.angle_gamma   90.00
#
_symmetry.space_group_name_H-M   'P 1'
#
loop_
_entity.id
_entity.type
_entity.pdbx_description
1 polymer ?
#
loop_
_entity_poly.entity_id
_entity_poly.type
_entity_poly.pdbx_seq_one_letter_code
_entity_poly.pdbx_strand_id
1 'polypeptide(L)' 'MHLCGLSRSTIYDLISRDAFPQQISLGGKNVAWVQSEVNAWMAARIAAREQGDHA' A
#
# COMPACT_ATOMS: atom_id res chain seq x y z
N MET A 1 1.66 -6.35 9.59
CA MET A 1 1.23 -6.84 8.26
C MET A 1 2.43 -7.31 7.49
N HIS A 2 2.61 -8.62 7.33
CA HIS A 2 3.70 -9.20 6.53
C HIS A 2 3.33 -9.26 5.03
N LEU A 3 2.48 -8.36 4.55
CA LEU A 3 2.07 -8.37 3.14
C LEU A 3 3.07 -7.64 2.23
N CYS A 4 3.77 -6.64 2.78
CA CYS A 4 4.69 -5.79 2.02
C CYS A 4 6.06 -5.59 2.70
N GLY A 5 6.34 -6.27 3.82
CA GLY A 5 7.56 -6.06 4.61
C GLY A 5 7.72 -4.64 5.19
N LEU A 6 6.70 -3.79 5.06
CA LEU A 6 6.74 -2.39 5.48
C LEU A 6 6.43 -2.24 6.97
N SER A 7 7.17 -1.34 7.62
CA SER A 7 6.85 -0.89 8.97
C SER A 7 5.51 -0.15 9.00
N ARG A 8 4.79 -0.23 10.12
CA ARG A 8 3.50 0.47 10.31
C ARG A 8 3.61 1.97 10.00
N SER A 9 4.68 2.63 10.44
CA SER A 9 4.90 4.05 10.19
C SER A 9 5.01 4.37 8.70
N THR A 10 5.63 3.50 7.91
CA THR A 10 5.72 3.64 6.45
C THR A 10 4.34 3.49 5.79
N ILE A 11 3.52 2.56 6.27
CA ILE A 11 2.15 2.40 5.79
C ILE A 11 1.34 3.68 6.07
N TYR A 12 1.42 4.22 7.30
CA TYR A 12 0.72 5.47 7.62
C TYR A 12 1.25 6.68 6.85
N ASP A 13 2.56 6.78 6.61
CA ASP A 13 3.14 7.83 5.77
C ASP A 13 2.66 7.70 4.31
N LEU A 14 2.61 6.48 3.76
CA LEU A 14 2.08 6.25 2.42
C LEU A 14 0.58 6.54 2.34
N ILE A 15 -0.22 6.17 3.35
CA ILE A 15 -1.64 6.55 3.45
C ILE A 15 -1.76 8.08 3.49
N SER A 16 -0.92 8.77 4.26
CA SER A 16 -0.90 10.23 4.32
C SER A 16 -0.51 10.90 3.01
N ARG A 17 0.25 10.20 2.16
CA ARG A 17 0.69 10.66 0.84
C ARG A 17 -0.26 10.23 -0.28
N ASP A 18 -1.41 9.65 0.05
CA ASP A 18 -2.34 9.04 -0.91
C ASP A 18 -1.68 7.95 -1.79
N ALA A 19 -0.56 7.41 -1.29
CA ALA A 19 0.32 6.47 -1.97
C ALA A 19 0.13 5.04 -1.45
N PHE A 20 -0.93 4.75 -0.71
CA PHE A 20 -1.34 3.41 -0.27
C PHE A 20 -2.87 3.36 -0.17
N PRO A 21 -3.52 2.23 -0.50
CA PRO A 21 -4.97 2.13 -0.46
C PRO A 21 -5.55 2.45 0.92
N GLN A 22 -6.68 3.15 0.91
CA GLN A 22 -7.34 3.61 2.11
C GLN A 22 -7.83 2.40 2.92
N GLN A 23 -7.59 2.43 4.24
CA GLN A 23 -8.07 1.39 5.13
C GLN A 23 -9.59 1.49 5.30
N ILE A 24 -10.29 0.38 5.13
CA ILE A 24 -11.71 0.23 5.42
C ILE A 24 -11.86 -0.19 6.88
N SER A 25 -12.60 0.58 7.65
CA SER A 25 -12.95 0.21 9.02
C SER A 25 -14.01 -0.89 9.00
N LEU A 26 -13.67 -2.08 9.48
CA LEU A 26 -14.62 -3.19 9.63
C LEU A 26 -15.35 -3.14 10.99
N GLY A 27 -15.12 -2.10 11.78
CA GLY A 27 -15.66 -1.92 13.12
C GLY A 27 -14.65 -2.21 14.23
N GLY A 28 -14.77 -1.44 15.32
CA GLY A 28 -13.87 -1.52 16.47
C GLY A 28 -12.43 -1.11 16.12
N LYS A 29 -11.46 -1.94 16.53
CA LYS A 29 -10.02 -1.73 16.26
C LYS A 29 -9.54 -2.47 15.00
N ASN A 30 -10.46 -3.06 14.22
CA ASN A 30 -10.13 -3.85 13.04
C ASN A 30 -10.24 -3.01 11.78
N VAL A 31 -9.17 -3.03 10.99
CA VAL A 31 -9.08 -2.36 9.70
C VAL A 31 -8.76 -3.40 8.65
N ALA A 32 -9.36 -3.28 7.47
CA ALA A 32 -9.09 -4.12 6.33
C ALA A 32 -8.77 -3.27 5.11
N TRP A 33 -8.18 -3.92 4.12
CA TRP A 33 -7.90 -3.34 2.82
C TRP A 33 -8.50 -4.24 1.76
N VAL A 34 -8.98 -3.63 0.67
CA VAL A 34 -9.47 -4.40 -0.46
C VAL A 34 -8.26 -5.04 -1.14
N GLN A 35 -8.29 -6.37 -1.28
CA GLN A 35 -7.19 -7.12 -1.88
C GLN A 35 -6.86 -6.62 -3.29
N SER A 36 -7.88 -6.28 -4.09
CA SER A 36 -7.71 -5.73 -5.44
C SER A 36 -6.94 -4.40 -5.44
N GLU A 37 -7.22 -3.51 -4.49
CA GLU A 37 -6.54 -2.21 -4.39
C GLU A 37 -5.07 -2.39 -3.97
N VAL A 38 -4.82 -3.28 -3.00
CA VAL A 38 -3.44 -3.59 -2.56
C VAL A 38 -2.65 -4.24 -3.70
N ASN A 39 -3.28 -5.13 -4.47
CA ASN A 39 -2.64 -5.76 -5.62
C ASN A 39 -2.34 -4.75 -6.73
N ALA A 40 -3.28 -3.86 -7.05
CA ALA A 40 -3.07 -2.77 -8.02
C ALA A 40 -1.95 -1.83 -7.56
N TRP A 41 -1.91 -1.48 -6.27
CA TRP A 41 -0.85 -0.69 -5.69
C TRP A 41 0.53 -1.36 -5.81
N MET A 42 0.63 -2.66 -5.49
CA MET A 42 1.88 -3.41 -5.67
C MET A 42 2.30 -3.41 -7.14
N ALA A 43 1.37 -3.66 -8.08
CA ALA A 43 1.65 -3.61 -9.51
C ALA A 43 2.14 -2.23 -9.97
N ALA A 44 1.52 -1.14 -9.49
CA ALA A 44 1.96 0.22 -9.78
C ALA A 44 3.37 0.52 -9.24
N ARG A 45 3.70 0.04 -8.04
CA ARG A 45 5.05 0.16 -7.46
C ARG A 45 6.09 -0.65 -8.26
N ILE A 46 5.70 -1.83 -8.73
CA ILE A 46 6.53 -2.66 -9.62
C ILE A 46 6.73 -1.95 -10.95
N ALA A 47 5.69 -1.40 -11.57
CA ALA A 47 5.84 -0.62 -12.80
C ALA A 47 6.73 0.62 -12.60
N ALA A 48 6.55 1.34 -11.49
CA ALA A 48 7.35 2.52 -11.16
C ALA A 48 8.84 2.21 -10.93
N ARG A 49 9.19 1.05 -10.34
CA ARG A 49 10.61 0.64 -10.24
C ARG A 49 11.20 0.32 -11.61
N GLU A 50 10.45 -0.33 -12.50
CA GLU A 50 10.94 -0.74 -13.83
C GLU A 50 11.11 0.51 -14.72
N GLN A 51 10.28 1.53 -14.52
CA GLN A 51 10.42 2.82 -15.19
C GLN A 51 11.59 3.67 -14.66
N GLY A 52 12.20 3.30 -13.53
CA GLY A 52 13.34 3.99 -12.93
C GLY A 52 14.71 3.37 -13.24
N ASP A 53 14.77 2.23 -13.94
CA ASP A 53 15.99 1.48 -14.27
C ASP A 53 16.38 1.57 -15.76
N HIS A 54 15.93 2.62 -16.43
CA HIS A 54 16.36 2.97 -17.79
C HIS A 54 16.77 4.45 -17.83
N ALA A 55 17.86 4.79 -17.12
CA ALA A 55 18.60 6.03 -17.30
C ALA A 55 20.11 5.74 -17.24
#